data_AF-A0A1N6WCS6-F1
#
_entry.id   AF-A0A1N6WCS6-F1
#
_cell.length_a   1.000
_cell.length_b   1.000
_cell.length_c   1.000
_cell.angle_alpha   90.00
_cell.angle_beta   90.00
_cell.angle_gamma   90.00
#
_symmetry.space_group_name_H-M   'P 1'
#
loop_
_entity.id
_entity.type
_entity.pdbx_description
1 polymer ?
#
loop_
_entity_poly.entity_id
_entity_poly.type
_entity_poly.pdbx_seq_one_letter_code
_entity_poly.pdbx_strand_id
1 'polypeptide(L)'
;MLRYSSFTAQGWRGEVLAGWEDMFIELDEWLASSVGERVVNLPSRQVWRAETSKGAVFVKVIYRASEVNSLVRKTFSSLKWLLRPSRALATLKVSRAMLLAGFDCPVPVLAVRRRSAAGWPVDVFVSAECRYLNLYEQMLDLNREHKEALLSQVASELNRFHCAGFVHGDCITPNLALNGQGRLVLFDNDRTVRAPMLRRRYAQRRNLIQFGYRLTRQQGSSCYFELFLNSYVAAGKGAADREHIPRILRAVNKRLRNAR
;
A
#
# COMPACT_ATOMS: atom_id res chain seq x y z
N MET A 1 3.86 -10.28 19.68
CA MET A 1 4.50 -10.49 18.35
C MET A 1 3.54 -11.26 17.47
N LEU A 2 3.28 -10.80 16.23
CA LEU A 2 2.37 -11.50 15.31
C LEU A 2 2.99 -12.83 14.87
N ARG A 3 2.26 -13.93 15.12
CA ARG A 3 2.64 -15.31 14.75
C ARG A 3 1.76 -15.75 13.58
N TYR A 4 2.39 -16.35 12.58
CA TYR A 4 1.71 -16.87 11.39
C TYR A 4 1.99 -18.36 11.29
N SER A 5 0.95 -19.12 10.96
CA SER A 5 0.99 -20.55 10.71
C SER A 5 0.96 -20.78 9.19
N SER A 6 1.54 -21.89 8.72
CA SER A 6 1.33 -22.30 7.33
C SER A 6 -0.15 -22.66 7.13
N PHE A 7 -0.73 -22.18 6.03
CA PHE A 7 -2.10 -22.46 5.66
C PHE A 7 -2.11 -23.30 4.38
N THR A 8 -2.79 -24.46 4.43
CA THR A 8 -3.06 -25.29 3.26
C THR A 8 -4.47 -25.88 3.35
N ALA A 9 -5.36 -25.46 2.45
CA ALA A 9 -6.73 -25.99 2.36
C ALA A 9 -7.28 -25.77 0.94
N GLN A 10 -8.08 -26.69 0.41
CA GLN A 10 -8.76 -26.55 -0.90
C GLN A 10 -7.85 -26.09 -2.08
N GLY A 11 -6.58 -26.51 -2.06
CA GLY A 11 -5.57 -26.11 -3.06
C GLY A 11 -4.96 -24.71 -2.87
N TRP A 12 -5.41 -23.95 -1.87
CA TRP A 12 -4.78 -22.72 -1.39
C TRP A 12 -3.54 -23.06 -0.56
N ARG A 13 -2.47 -22.31 -0.76
CA ARG A 13 -1.23 -22.41 0.03
C ARG A 13 -0.74 -21.03 0.42
N GLY A 14 -0.36 -20.85 1.69
CA GLY A 14 0.18 -19.59 2.17
C GLY A 14 0.34 -19.53 3.67
N GLU A 15 -0.02 -18.39 4.25
CA GLU A 15 0.13 -18.08 5.67
C GLU A 15 -1.14 -17.45 6.23
N VAL A 16 -1.48 -17.79 7.46
CA VAL A 16 -2.62 -17.27 8.23
C VAL A 16 -2.16 -16.82 9.60
N LEU A 17 -2.74 -15.73 10.11
CA LEU A 17 -2.48 -15.21 11.44
C LEU A 17 -2.99 -16.22 12.49
N ALA A 18 -2.16 -16.52 13.50
CA ALA A 18 -2.53 -17.46 14.55
C ALA A 18 -3.85 -17.06 15.23
N GLY A 19 -4.73 -18.04 15.39
CA GLY A 19 -6.09 -17.86 15.87
C GLY A 19 -7.10 -17.50 14.78
N TRP A 20 -6.75 -17.48 13.49
CA TRP A 20 -7.70 -17.27 12.38
C TRP A 20 -7.87 -18.50 11.49
N GLU A 21 -7.19 -19.61 11.79
CA GLU A 21 -7.16 -20.84 11.01
C GLU A 21 -8.58 -21.37 10.71
N ASP A 22 -9.39 -21.58 11.76
CA ASP A 22 -10.72 -22.19 11.65
C ASP A 22 -11.68 -21.37 10.78
N MET A 23 -11.50 -20.06 10.71
CA MET A 23 -12.36 -19.18 9.92
C MET A 23 -12.20 -19.41 8.41
N PHE A 24 -11.03 -19.86 7.98
CA PHE A 24 -10.68 -19.98 6.58
C PHE A 24 -10.54 -21.44 6.13
N ILE A 25 -10.89 -22.42 6.96
CA ILE A 25 -10.73 -23.84 6.62
C ILE A 25 -11.47 -24.21 5.32
N GLU A 26 -12.70 -23.72 5.17
CA GLU A 26 -13.49 -23.79 3.93
C GLU A 26 -13.42 -22.45 3.17
N LEU A 27 -12.21 -22.03 2.77
CA LEU A 27 -11.98 -20.69 2.20
C LEU A 27 -12.84 -20.37 0.96
N ASP A 28 -13.07 -21.32 0.06
CA ASP A 28 -13.89 -21.08 -1.13
C ASP A 28 -15.36 -20.79 -0.76
N GLU A 29 -15.93 -21.54 0.20
CA GLU A 29 -17.28 -21.30 0.72
C GLU A 29 -17.34 -19.98 1.47
N TRP A 30 -16.33 -19.68 2.29
CA TRP A 30 -16.22 -18.41 3.01
C TRP A 30 -16.16 -17.23 2.04
N LEU A 31 -15.36 -17.31 0.97
CA LEU A 31 -15.28 -16.26 -0.05
C LEU A 31 -16.61 -16.08 -0.79
N ALA A 32 -17.30 -17.18 -1.13
CA ALA A 32 -18.58 -17.15 -1.84
C ALA A 32 -19.73 -16.61 -0.97
N SER A 33 -19.73 -16.95 0.33
CA SER A 33 -20.77 -16.57 1.29
C SER A 33 -20.48 -15.24 2.00
N SER A 34 -19.24 -14.74 1.97
CA SER A 34 -18.88 -13.47 2.61
C SER A 34 -19.68 -12.32 1.99
N VAL A 35 -20.69 -11.85 2.73
CA VAL A 35 -21.49 -10.68 2.37
C VAL A 35 -20.72 -9.44 2.78
N GLY A 36 -20.59 -8.49 1.86
CA GLY A 36 -19.76 -7.32 2.09
C GLY A 36 -19.94 -6.21 1.07
N GLU A 37 -19.68 -4.98 1.51
CA GLU A 37 -19.64 -3.83 0.62
C GLU A 37 -18.44 -3.96 -0.32
N ARG A 38 -18.72 -4.07 -1.63
CA ARG A 38 -17.67 -4.14 -2.67
C ARG A 38 -17.08 -2.76 -2.89
N VAL A 39 -15.89 -2.54 -2.34
CA VAL A 39 -15.11 -1.31 -2.54
C VAL A 39 -14.49 -1.26 -3.94
N VAL A 40 -14.09 -2.41 -4.50
CA VAL A 40 -13.52 -2.52 -5.85
C VAL A 40 -14.05 -3.78 -6.53
N ASN A 41 -14.60 -3.63 -7.73
CA ASN A 41 -15.05 -4.76 -8.56
C ASN A 41 -14.48 -4.66 -9.97
N LEU A 42 -13.29 -5.20 -10.17
CA LEU A 42 -12.55 -5.12 -11.43
C LEU A 42 -12.25 -6.53 -11.96
N PRO A 43 -12.15 -6.75 -13.29
CA PRO A 43 -11.82 -8.08 -13.85
C PRO A 43 -10.47 -8.63 -13.37
N SER A 44 -9.55 -7.75 -12.99
CA SER A 44 -8.23 -8.12 -12.49
C SER A 44 -8.19 -8.40 -10.98
N ARG A 45 -9.12 -7.81 -10.22
CA ARG A 45 -9.15 -7.88 -8.76
C ARG A 45 -10.52 -7.48 -8.18
N GLN A 46 -10.87 -8.10 -7.07
CA GLN A 46 -12.03 -7.71 -6.27
C GLN A 46 -11.55 -7.35 -4.86
N VAL A 47 -12.13 -6.29 -4.29
CA VAL A 47 -11.89 -5.87 -2.91
C VAL A 47 -13.22 -5.58 -2.25
N TRP A 48 -13.45 -6.17 -1.08
CA TRP A 48 -14.64 -5.91 -0.28
C TRP A 48 -14.33 -5.95 1.20
N ARG A 49 -15.22 -5.34 1.97
CA ARG A 49 -15.21 -5.38 3.43
C ARG A 49 -16.16 -6.48 3.90
N ALA A 50 -15.71 -7.37 4.78
CA ALA A 50 -16.53 -8.44 5.34
C ALA A 50 -16.52 -8.37 6.88
N GLU A 51 -17.66 -8.61 7.51
CA GLU A 51 -17.75 -8.79 8.96
C GLU A 51 -17.46 -10.24 9.33
N THR A 52 -16.73 -10.45 10.43
CA THR A 52 -16.42 -11.78 10.94
C THR A 52 -16.60 -11.84 12.45
N SER A 53 -16.63 -13.04 13.02
CA SER A 53 -16.66 -13.22 14.48
C SER A 53 -15.43 -12.66 15.20
N LYS A 54 -14.35 -12.35 14.48
CA LYS A 54 -13.10 -11.77 15.02
C LYS A 54 -12.91 -10.30 14.61
N GLY A 55 -13.96 -9.66 14.10
CA GLY A 55 -13.99 -8.28 13.65
C GLY A 55 -13.98 -8.13 12.13
N ALA A 56 -14.11 -6.90 11.67
CA ALA A 56 -14.15 -6.57 10.27
C ALA A 56 -12.81 -6.78 9.57
N VAL A 57 -12.86 -7.26 8.33
CA VAL A 57 -11.69 -7.47 7.48
C VAL A 57 -11.91 -6.89 6.08
N PHE A 58 -10.81 -6.54 5.42
CA PHE A 58 -10.79 -6.30 3.98
C PHE A 58 -10.26 -7.52 3.26
N VAL A 59 -11.02 -8.01 2.29
CA VAL A 59 -10.67 -9.14 1.44
C VAL A 59 -10.29 -8.62 0.07
N LYS A 60 -9.13 -9.03 -0.43
CA LYS A 60 -8.59 -8.67 -1.74
C LYS A 60 -8.28 -9.94 -2.52
N VAL A 61 -9.09 -10.24 -3.53
CA VAL A 61 -8.86 -11.34 -4.46
C VAL A 61 -8.24 -10.80 -5.74
N ILE A 62 -7.14 -11.39 -6.17
CA ILE A 62 -6.34 -10.93 -7.30
C ILE A 62 -6.24 -12.06 -8.31
N TYR A 63 -6.87 -11.86 -9.46
CA TYR A 63 -6.90 -12.83 -10.56
C TYR A 63 -5.76 -12.59 -11.56
N ARG A 64 -5.30 -11.33 -11.71
CA ARG A 64 -4.31 -10.92 -12.71
C ARG A 64 -3.40 -9.80 -12.23
N ALA A 65 -2.22 -9.68 -12.87
CA ALA A 65 -1.22 -8.67 -12.54
C ALA A 65 -1.66 -7.22 -12.80
N SER A 66 -2.45 -6.99 -13.86
CA SER A 66 -2.89 -5.65 -14.27
C SER A 66 -4.04 -5.71 -15.28
N GLU A 67 -4.81 -4.63 -15.37
CA GLU A 67 -5.76 -4.37 -16.44
C GLU A 67 -4.98 -3.92 -17.67
N VAL A 68 -4.65 -4.86 -18.55
CA VAL A 68 -3.96 -4.53 -19.79
C VAL A 68 -4.99 -4.45 -20.90
N ASN A 69 -5.19 -3.26 -21.48
CA ASN A 69 -6.14 -3.08 -22.61
C ASN A 69 -5.57 -3.53 -23.97
N SER A 70 -4.25 -3.76 -24.07
CA SER A 70 -3.56 -4.16 -25.31
C SER A 70 -3.40 -5.69 -25.42
N LEU A 71 -3.84 -6.29 -26.53
CA LEU A 71 -3.76 -7.74 -26.80
C LEU A 71 -2.34 -8.31 -26.66
N VAL A 72 -1.34 -7.62 -27.21
CA VAL A 72 0.07 -8.05 -27.19
C VAL A 72 0.67 -7.96 -25.79
N ARG A 73 0.31 -6.92 -25.02
CA ARG A 73 0.74 -6.82 -23.62
C ARG A 73 -0.06 -7.78 -22.72
N LYS A 74 -1.29 -8.18 -23.09
CA LYS A 74 -2.11 -9.17 -22.35
C LYS A 74 -1.41 -10.53 -22.31
N THR A 75 -0.88 -11.05 -23.43
CA THR A 75 -0.18 -12.35 -23.47
C THR A 75 1.11 -12.34 -22.64
N PHE A 76 1.97 -11.34 -22.82
CA PHE A 76 3.22 -11.24 -22.04
C PHE A 76 3.01 -10.96 -20.54
N SER A 77 2.03 -10.13 -20.18
CA SER A 77 1.72 -9.86 -18.77
C SER A 77 1.09 -11.06 -18.07
N SER A 78 0.29 -11.85 -18.81
CA SER A 78 -0.31 -13.07 -18.27
C SER A 78 0.76 -14.13 -18.02
N LEU A 79 1.67 -14.41 -18.97
CA LEU A 79 2.76 -15.37 -18.76
C LEU A 79 3.66 -15.00 -17.57
N LYS A 80 3.98 -13.70 -17.40
CA LYS A 80 4.70 -13.20 -16.24
C LYS A 80 3.97 -13.47 -14.92
N TRP A 81 2.64 -13.42 -14.91
CA TRP A 81 1.84 -13.68 -13.71
C TRP A 81 1.95 -15.13 -13.22
N LEU A 82 2.07 -16.08 -14.15
CA LEU A 82 2.26 -17.51 -13.88
C LEU A 82 3.57 -17.78 -13.12
N LEU A 83 4.65 -17.09 -13.51
CA LEU A 83 5.97 -17.25 -12.90
C LEU A 83 6.21 -16.32 -11.70
N ARG A 84 5.46 -15.22 -11.59
CA ARG A 84 5.64 -14.25 -10.51
C ARG A 84 5.32 -14.88 -9.15
N PRO A 85 6.08 -14.59 -8.09
CA PRO A 85 5.71 -14.92 -6.71
C PRO A 85 4.33 -14.36 -6.34
N SER A 86 3.67 -14.97 -5.35
CA SER A 86 2.37 -14.49 -4.85
C SER A 86 2.44 -13.05 -4.37
N ARG A 87 1.54 -12.20 -4.88
CA ARG A 87 1.45 -10.82 -4.46
C ARG A 87 0.89 -10.74 -3.04
N ALA A 88 -0.10 -11.56 -2.70
CA ALA A 88 -0.64 -11.63 -1.34
C ALA A 88 0.45 -11.97 -0.32
N LEU A 89 1.25 -13.01 -0.58
CA LEU A 89 2.35 -13.39 0.33
C LEU A 89 3.42 -12.30 0.43
N ALA A 90 3.75 -11.62 -0.67
CA ALA A 90 4.67 -10.49 -0.64
C ALA A 90 4.12 -9.34 0.21
N THR A 91 2.82 -9.01 0.09
CA THR A 91 2.15 -7.98 0.89
C THR A 91 2.14 -8.36 2.37
N LEU A 92 1.86 -9.61 2.73
CA LEU A 92 1.90 -10.07 4.12
C LEU A 92 3.31 -9.92 4.69
N LYS A 93 4.33 -10.41 3.99
CA LYS A 93 5.72 -10.34 4.44
C LYS A 93 6.18 -8.91 4.68
N VAL A 94 5.88 -7.98 3.77
CA VAL A 94 6.29 -6.59 3.94
C VAL A 94 5.50 -5.89 5.04
N SER A 95 4.19 -6.14 5.15
CA SER A 95 3.35 -5.55 6.21
C SER A 95 3.78 -6.05 7.60
N ARG A 96 4.10 -7.34 7.72
CA ARG A 96 4.70 -7.91 8.94
C ARG A 96 6.03 -7.24 9.29
N ALA A 97 6.91 -7.03 8.30
CA ALA A 97 8.19 -6.36 8.50
C ALA A 97 8.02 -4.89 8.92
N MET A 98 6.98 -4.21 8.42
CA MET A 98 6.64 -2.84 8.81
C MET A 98 6.16 -2.78 10.27
N LEU A 99 5.22 -3.65 10.66
CA LEU A 99 4.70 -3.74 12.03
C LEU A 99 5.82 -4.05 13.04
N LEU A 100 6.71 -4.99 12.71
CA LEU A 100 7.87 -5.31 13.54
C LEU A 100 8.87 -4.15 13.65
N ALA A 101 8.92 -3.26 12.65
CA ALA A 101 9.76 -2.06 12.67
C ALA A 101 9.04 -0.83 13.27
N GLY A 102 7.85 -1.01 13.87
CA GLY A 102 7.09 0.07 14.50
C GLY A 102 6.45 1.05 13.51
N PHE A 103 5.98 0.56 12.37
CA PHE A 103 5.14 1.30 11.43
C PHE A 103 3.73 0.71 11.43
N ASP A 104 2.74 1.60 11.42
CA ASP A 104 1.34 1.19 11.48
C ASP A 104 0.81 0.87 10.08
N CYS A 105 0.11 -0.24 9.96
CA CYS A 105 -0.63 -0.63 8.76
C CYS A 105 -1.72 -1.65 9.14
N PRO A 106 -2.72 -1.90 8.28
CA PRO A 106 -3.67 -3.00 8.47
C PRO A 106 -2.94 -4.31 8.74
N VAL A 107 -3.32 -5.01 9.82
CA VAL A 107 -2.70 -6.29 10.20
C VAL A 107 -3.07 -7.34 9.16
N PRO A 108 -2.10 -7.97 8.47
CA PRO A 108 -2.42 -9.03 7.53
C PRO A 108 -2.92 -10.26 8.31
N VAL A 109 -4.05 -10.79 7.89
CA VAL A 109 -4.75 -11.91 8.52
C VAL A 109 -4.53 -13.19 7.72
N LEU A 110 -4.66 -13.13 6.39
CA LEU A 110 -4.49 -14.28 5.51
C LEU A 110 -3.77 -13.82 4.24
N ALA A 111 -2.82 -14.62 3.76
CA ALA A 111 -2.28 -14.47 2.42
C ALA A 111 -2.05 -15.84 1.80
N VAL A 112 -2.79 -16.14 0.75
CA VAL A 112 -2.74 -17.45 0.10
C VAL A 112 -2.73 -17.31 -1.41
N ARG A 113 -2.21 -18.35 -2.07
CA ARG A 113 -2.26 -18.52 -3.50
C ARG A 113 -2.79 -19.91 -3.84
N ARG A 114 -3.68 -19.97 -4.83
CA ARG A 114 -4.06 -21.21 -5.50
C ARG A 114 -3.51 -21.21 -6.92
N ARG A 115 -2.89 -22.31 -7.33
CA ARG A 115 -2.45 -22.57 -8.70
C ARG A 115 -3.26 -23.76 -9.20
N SER A 116 -3.97 -23.61 -10.31
CA SER A 116 -4.60 -24.72 -11.02
C SER A 116 -3.70 -25.18 -12.17
N ALA A 117 -3.78 -26.46 -12.53
CA ALA A 117 -2.95 -27.05 -13.60
C ALA A 117 -3.20 -26.41 -14.97
N ALA A 118 -4.42 -25.92 -15.22
CA ALA A 118 -4.84 -25.33 -16.49
C ALA A 118 -5.20 -23.83 -16.40
N GLY A 119 -5.00 -23.18 -15.25
CA GLY A 119 -5.48 -21.82 -15.00
C GLY A 119 -4.46 -20.87 -14.40
N TRP A 120 -4.82 -19.59 -14.37
CA TRP A 120 -3.99 -18.53 -13.81
C TRP A 120 -3.97 -18.62 -12.28
N PRO A 121 -2.83 -18.31 -11.62
CA PRO A 121 -2.79 -18.27 -10.18
C PRO A 121 -3.74 -17.19 -9.65
N VAL A 122 -4.47 -17.52 -8.59
CA VAL A 122 -5.31 -16.59 -7.84
C VAL A 122 -4.64 -16.33 -6.50
N ASP A 123 -4.52 -15.07 -6.12
CA ASP A 123 -4.05 -14.64 -4.80
C ASP A 123 -5.24 -14.12 -3.98
N VAL A 124 -5.28 -14.47 -2.70
CA VAL A 124 -6.21 -13.89 -1.72
C VAL A 124 -5.39 -13.27 -0.61
N PHE A 125 -5.65 -12.00 -0.31
CA PHE A 125 -5.08 -11.27 0.80
C PHE A 125 -6.21 -10.74 1.68
N VAL A 126 -6.16 -11.04 2.97
CA VAL A 126 -7.10 -10.53 3.98
C VAL A 126 -6.31 -9.73 5.00
N SER A 127 -6.82 -8.57 5.38
CA SER A 127 -6.27 -7.77 6.48
C SER A 127 -7.38 -7.33 7.42
N ALA A 128 -7.06 -7.24 8.72
CA ALA A 128 -7.94 -6.61 9.70
C ALA A 128 -8.24 -5.16 9.28
N GLU A 129 -9.49 -4.73 9.49
CA GLU A 129 -9.89 -3.37 9.24
C GLU A 129 -9.10 -2.39 10.14
N CYS A 130 -8.71 -1.27 9.55
CA CYS A 130 -8.02 -0.19 10.22
C CYS A 130 -8.73 1.12 9.89
N ARG A 131 -9.50 1.65 10.84
CA ARG A 131 -10.38 2.82 10.64
C ARG A 131 -9.63 4.11 10.94
N TYR A 132 -8.94 4.64 9.94
CA TYR A 132 -8.47 6.02 9.95
C TYR A 132 -8.92 6.73 8.69
N LEU A 133 -9.30 8.00 8.83
CA LEU A 133 -9.45 8.88 7.67
C LEU A 133 -8.11 8.97 6.97
N ASN A 134 -8.10 8.78 5.65
CA ASN A 134 -6.87 8.91 4.89
C ASN A 134 -6.43 10.37 4.81
N LEU A 135 -5.18 10.63 4.42
CA LEU A 135 -4.61 11.96 4.43
C LEU A 135 -5.33 12.89 3.45
N TYR A 136 -5.95 12.36 2.38
CA TYR A 136 -6.79 13.16 1.51
C TYR A 136 -7.98 13.74 2.30
N GLU A 137 -8.71 12.88 3.01
CA GLU A 137 -9.87 13.23 3.85
C GLU A 137 -9.48 14.11 5.04
N GLN A 138 -8.39 13.77 5.75
CA GLN A 138 -7.88 14.54 6.88
C GLN A 138 -7.57 16.00 6.50
N MET A 139 -7.30 16.28 5.22
CA MET A 139 -7.02 17.64 4.75
C MET A 139 -8.23 18.39 4.19
N LEU A 140 -9.41 17.78 4.00
CA LEU A 140 -10.51 18.45 3.29
C LEU A 140 -10.94 19.76 3.99
N ASP A 141 -11.17 19.70 5.30
CA ASP A 141 -11.75 20.80 6.07
C ASP A 141 -10.73 21.55 6.94
N LEU A 142 -9.44 21.22 6.82
CA LEU A 142 -8.40 21.92 7.57
C LEU A 142 -8.09 23.29 6.98
N ASN A 143 -7.92 24.27 7.87
CA ASN A 143 -7.32 25.55 7.51
C ASN A 143 -5.84 25.37 7.12
N ARG A 144 -5.23 26.43 6.60
CA ARG A 144 -3.85 26.39 6.10
C ARG A 144 -2.84 25.96 7.17
N GLU A 145 -2.90 26.55 8.36
CA GLU A 145 -1.97 26.27 9.45
C GLU A 145 -2.01 24.80 9.87
N HIS A 146 -3.20 24.25 10.06
CA HIS A 146 -3.37 22.84 10.41
C HIS A 146 -2.93 21.90 9.28
N LYS A 147 -3.14 22.25 8.01
CA LYS A 147 -2.60 21.49 6.86
C LYS A 147 -1.08 21.47 6.86
N GLU A 148 -0.45 22.62 7.10
CA GLU A 148 1.00 22.75 7.15
C GLU A 148 1.59 21.91 8.30
N ALA A 149 1.01 22.00 9.51
CA ALA A 149 1.41 21.18 10.65
C ALA A 149 1.25 19.67 10.38
N LEU A 150 0.11 19.26 9.82
CA LEU A 150 -0.14 17.87 9.43
C LEU A 150 0.91 17.37 8.43
N LEU A 151 1.20 18.16 7.39
CA LEU A 151 2.18 17.79 6.37
C LEU A 151 3.60 17.75 6.91
N SER A 152 3.98 18.63 7.82
CA SER A 152 5.27 18.56 8.52
C SER A 152 5.40 17.26 9.32
N GLN A 153 4.34 16.83 10.00
CA GLN A 153 4.33 15.55 10.72
C GLN A 153 4.42 14.34 9.78
N VAL A 154 3.64 14.33 8.70
CA VAL A 154 3.74 13.29 7.65
C VAL A 154 5.14 13.25 7.05
N ALA A 155 5.77 14.40 6.84
CA ALA A 155 7.12 14.50 6.29
C ALA A 155 8.15 13.83 7.20
N SER A 156 8.05 14.05 8.51
CA SER A 156 8.89 13.41 9.52
C SER A 156 8.71 11.90 9.54
N GLU A 157 7.47 11.41 9.61
CA GLU A 157 7.20 9.97 9.68
C GLU A 157 7.53 9.25 8.36
N LEU A 158 7.32 9.89 7.20
CA LEU A 158 7.74 9.33 5.91
C LEU A 158 9.27 9.31 5.79
N ASN A 159 9.98 10.30 6.36
CA ASN A 159 11.44 10.25 6.46
C ASN A 159 11.88 9.05 7.31
N ARG A 160 11.26 8.84 8.48
CA ARG A 160 11.51 7.67 9.34
C ARG A 160 11.29 6.36 8.58
N PHE A 161 10.19 6.26 7.82
CA PHE A 161 9.87 5.11 6.98
C PHE A 161 10.94 4.83 5.92
N HIS A 162 11.40 5.88 5.24
CA HIS A 162 12.48 5.79 4.27
C HIS A 162 13.84 5.47 4.92
N CYS A 163 14.14 6.00 6.11
CA CYS A 163 15.36 5.69 6.84
C CYS A 163 15.41 4.21 7.24
N ALA A 164 14.27 3.61 7.62
CA ALA A 164 14.13 2.17 7.85
C ALA A 164 14.25 1.31 6.57
N GLY A 165 14.47 1.93 5.41
CA GLY A 165 14.72 1.27 4.13
C GLY A 165 13.48 0.88 3.35
N PHE A 166 12.29 1.23 3.85
CA PHE A 166 11.04 0.95 3.15
C PHE A 166 10.76 1.98 2.04
N VAL A 167 9.94 1.57 1.09
CA VAL A 167 9.38 2.37 -0.01
C VAL A 167 7.96 1.88 -0.23
N HIS A 168 6.96 2.77 -0.24
CA HIS A 168 5.56 2.38 -0.36
C HIS A 168 5.20 1.86 -1.77
N GLY A 169 5.84 2.40 -2.80
CA GLY A 169 5.58 2.02 -4.20
C GLY A 169 4.26 2.56 -4.78
N ASP A 170 3.32 2.98 -3.93
CA ASP A 170 2.13 3.77 -4.30
C ASP A 170 1.84 4.89 -3.27
N CYS A 171 2.81 5.77 -3.02
CA CYS A 171 2.71 6.80 -1.97
C CYS A 171 1.87 7.98 -2.46
N ILE A 172 0.60 7.97 -2.08
CA ILE A 172 -0.40 8.98 -2.45
C ILE A 172 -1.23 9.31 -1.20
N THR A 173 -1.87 10.48 -1.17
CA THR A 173 -2.62 10.94 0.01
C THR A 173 -3.72 9.97 0.47
N PRO A 174 -4.46 9.26 -0.42
CA PRO A 174 -5.43 8.25 0.04
C PRO A 174 -4.83 6.98 0.67
N ASN A 175 -3.54 6.71 0.47
CA ASN A 175 -2.87 5.51 0.98
C ASN A 175 -2.10 5.75 2.29
N LEU A 176 -2.22 6.95 2.85
CA LEU A 176 -1.55 7.35 4.07
C LEU A 176 -2.59 7.91 5.05
N ALA A 177 -2.33 7.84 6.35
CA ALA A 177 -3.04 8.59 7.37
C ALA A 177 -2.10 8.91 8.53
N LEU A 178 -2.40 9.94 9.31
CA LEU A 178 -1.85 10.06 10.66
C LEU A 178 -2.88 9.57 11.68
N ASN A 179 -2.45 8.72 12.61
CA ASN A 179 -3.30 8.34 13.74
C ASN A 179 -3.28 9.41 14.84
N GLY A 180 -4.07 9.22 15.89
CA GLY A 180 -4.16 10.15 17.03
C GLY A 180 -2.85 10.35 17.79
N GLN A 181 -1.86 9.48 17.61
CA GLN A 181 -0.52 9.59 18.18
C GLN A 181 0.46 10.27 17.21
N GLY A 182 -0.01 10.79 16.07
CA GLY A 182 0.83 11.43 15.06
C GLY A 182 1.76 10.47 14.32
N ARG A 183 1.43 9.17 14.28
CA ARG A 183 2.19 8.14 13.56
C ARG A 183 1.57 7.86 12.20
N LEU A 184 2.43 7.60 11.22
CA LEU A 184 2.00 7.31 9.86
C LEU A 184 1.45 5.89 9.76
N VAL A 185 0.19 5.80 9.35
CA VAL A 185 -0.50 4.57 8.98
C VAL A 185 -0.43 4.43 7.45
N LEU A 186 0.00 3.27 6.97
CA LEU A 186 0.21 2.99 5.54
C LEU A 186 -0.78 1.94 5.03
N PHE A 187 -1.60 2.32 4.04
CA PHE A 187 -2.62 1.49 3.40
C PHE A 187 -2.18 1.01 2.01
N ASP A 188 -2.75 -0.11 1.55
CA ASP A 188 -2.46 -0.72 0.23
C ASP A 188 -0.96 -1.01 0.01
N ASN A 189 -0.37 -1.81 0.89
CA ASN A 189 1.05 -2.16 0.88
C ASN A 189 1.48 -3.15 -0.21
N ASP A 190 0.68 -3.32 -1.27
CA ASP A 190 0.87 -4.35 -2.29
C ASP A 190 2.01 -4.07 -3.29
N ARG A 191 2.58 -2.86 -3.23
CA ARG A 191 3.80 -2.41 -3.91
C ARG A 191 4.90 -2.00 -2.92
N THR A 192 4.63 -2.10 -1.62
CA THR A 192 5.58 -1.73 -0.58
C THR A 192 6.71 -2.74 -0.56
N VAL A 193 7.95 -2.26 -0.45
CA VAL A 193 9.14 -3.10 -0.38
C VAL A 193 10.15 -2.49 0.58
N ARG A 194 10.98 -3.34 1.19
CA ARG A 194 12.25 -2.88 1.77
C ARG A 194 13.29 -2.83 0.65
N ALA A 195 13.59 -1.64 0.17
CA ALA A 195 14.40 -1.46 -1.03
C ALA A 195 15.89 -1.81 -0.79
N PRO A 196 16.54 -2.53 -1.74
CA PRO A 196 17.96 -2.84 -1.65
C PRO A 196 18.79 -1.57 -1.70
N MET A 197 19.94 -1.56 -1.01
CA MET A 197 20.74 -0.35 -0.77
C MET A 197 21.05 0.44 -2.05
N LEU A 198 21.49 -0.25 -3.11
CA LEU A 198 21.88 0.37 -4.38
C LEU A 198 20.78 1.17 -5.09
N ARG A 199 19.50 0.82 -4.88
CA ARG A 199 18.36 1.50 -5.53
C ARG A 199 17.41 2.18 -4.56
N ARG A 200 17.72 2.14 -3.26
CA ARG A 200 16.86 2.66 -2.19
C ARG A 200 16.53 4.13 -2.38
N ARG A 201 17.55 4.98 -2.50
CA ARG A 201 17.37 6.44 -2.65
C ARG A 201 16.55 6.77 -3.89
N TYR A 202 16.82 6.11 -5.02
CA TYR A 202 16.06 6.29 -6.25
C TYR A 202 14.58 5.93 -6.06
N ALA A 203 14.30 4.76 -5.48
CA ALA A 203 12.92 4.30 -5.25
C ALA A 203 12.16 5.21 -4.27
N GLN A 204 12.81 5.66 -3.20
CA GLN A 204 12.21 6.58 -2.23
C GLN A 204 11.94 7.97 -2.83
N ARG A 205 12.85 8.51 -3.66
CA ARG A 205 12.59 9.76 -4.39
C ARG A 205 11.41 9.64 -5.35
N ARG A 206 11.23 8.49 -6.00
CA ARG A 206 10.01 8.24 -6.80
C ARG A 206 8.75 8.26 -5.94
N ASN A 207 8.86 7.80 -4.69
CA ASN A 207 7.78 7.87 -3.70
C ASN A 207 7.44 9.34 -3.37
N LEU A 208 8.45 10.18 -3.10
CA LEU A 208 8.27 11.62 -2.90
C LEU A 208 7.65 12.32 -4.11
N ILE A 209 8.10 11.99 -5.33
CA ILE A 209 7.56 12.57 -6.57
C ILE A 209 6.10 12.14 -6.77
N GLN A 210 5.74 10.90 -6.44
CA GLN A 210 4.36 10.42 -6.54
C GLN A 210 3.45 11.12 -5.53
N PHE A 211 3.92 11.26 -4.30
CA PHE A 211 3.22 11.96 -3.23
C PHE A 211 3.00 13.43 -3.61
N GLY A 212 4.08 14.13 -4.00
CA GLY A 212 4.01 15.53 -4.40
C GLY A 212 3.08 15.77 -5.59
N TYR A 213 3.14 14.92 -6.61
CA TYR A 213 2.21 15.01 -7.74
C TYR A 213 0.73 14.92 -7.29
N ARG A 214 0.39 13.98 -6.39
CA ARG A 214 -0.99 13.85 -5.90
C ARG A 214 -1.38 14.99 -4.96
N LEU A 215 -0.51 15.36 -4.03
CA LEU A 215 -0.74 16.44 -3.08
C LEU A 215 -0.95 17.78 -3.81
N THR A 216 -0.09 18.12 -4.76
CA THR A 216 -0.22 19.36 -5.54
C THR A 216 -1.49 19.39 -6.37
N ARG A 217 -1.94 18.25 -6.92
CA ARG A 217 -3.25 18.17 -7.60
C ARG A 217 -4.42 18.35 -6.64
N GLN A 218 -4.34 17.76 -5.46
CA GLN A 218 -5.38 17.86 -4.44
C GLN A 218 -5.52 19.30 -3.93
N GLN A 219 -4.41 19.96 -3.62
CA GLN A 219 -4.41 21.28 -2.99
C GLN A 219 -4.42 22.44 -3.99
N GLY A 220 -4.25 22.16 -5.30
CA GLY A 220 -4.15 23.20 -6.33
C GLY A 220 -2.88 24.05 -6.27
N SER A 221 -1.93 23.74 -5.38
CA SER A 221 -0.71 24.54 -5.15
C SER A 221 0.51 23.67 -4.84
N SER A 222 1.69 24.09 -5.30
CA SER A 222 2.96 23.44 -4.97
C SER A 222 3.48 23.82 -3.58
N CYS A 223 3.00 24.92 -2.98
CA CYS A 223 3.55 25.44 -1.71
C CYS A 223 3.50 24.41 -0.57
N TYR A 224 2.42 23.64 -0.47
CA TYR A 224 2.28 22.56 0.51
C TYR A 224 3.30 21.45 0.29
N PHE A 225 3.62 21.12 -0.96
CA PHE A 225 4.63 20.11 -1.26
C PHE A 225 6.05 20.62 -1.03
N GLU A 226 6.31 21.90 -1.28
CA GLU A 226 7.58 22.56 -0.95
C GLU A 226 7.81 22.58 0.56
N LEU A 227 6.80 22.98 1.35
CA LEU A 227 6.83 22.91 2.81
C LEU A 227 7.06 21.48 3.31
N PHE A 228 6.35 20.51 2.73
CA PHE A 228 6.53 19.10 3.03
C PHE A 228 7.98 18.65 2.77
N LEU A 229 8.57 19.01 1.62
CA LEU A 229 9.95 18.62 1.29
C LEU A 229 10.97 19.26 2.23
N ASN A 230 10.78 20.53 2.62
CA ASN A 230 11.63 21.19 3.60
C ASN A 230 11.56 20.49 4.96
N SER A 231 10.35 20.17 5.43
CA SER A 231 10.13 19.42 6.68
C SER A 231 10.73 18.02 6.61
N TYR A 232 10.59 17.34 5.46
CA TYR A 232 11.13 16.02 5.22
C TYR A 232 12.66 16.02 5.30
N VAL A 233 13.32 17.00 4.69
CA VAL A 233 14.78 17.13 4.73
C VAL A 233 15.28 17.49 6.14
N ALA A 234 14.56 18.37 6.84
CA ALA A 234 14.89 18.74 8.21
C ALA A 234 14.78 17.55 9.18
N ALA A 235 13.87 16.62 8.95
CA ALA A 235 13.65 15.44 9.81
C ALA A 235 14.79 14.41 9.78
N GLY A 236 15.68 14.43 8.77
CA GLY A 236 16.88 13.59 8.77
C GLY A 236 17.37 13.13 7.40
N LYS A 237 18.28 12.16 7.40
CA LYS A 237 19.00 11.66 6.20
C LYS A 237 18.17 10.71 5.33
N GLY A 238 16.89 11.02 5.13
CA GLY A 238 15.99 10.31 4.24
C GLY A 238 16.42 10.43 2.77
N ALA A 239 15.53 10.04 1.86
CA ALA A 239 15.77 10.00 0.41
C ALA A 239 16.26 11.29 -0.29
N ALA A 240 16.19 12.44 0.37
CA ALA A 240 16.49 13.74 -0.20
C ALA A 240 17.20 14.62 0.84
N ASP A 241 17.96 15.59 0.34
CA ASP A 241 18.52 16.72 1.07
C ASP A 241 18.13 18.02 0.34
N ARG A 242 18.64 19.17 0.80
CA ARG A 242 18.31 20.49 0.25
C ARG A 242 18.63 20.60 -1.25
N GLU A 243 19.71 19.98 -1.72
CA GLU A 243 20.12 20.03 -3.13
C GLU A 243 19.18 19.21 -4.04
N HIS A 244 18.49 18.23 -3.47
CA HIS A 244 17.56 17.39 -4.20
C HIS A 244 16.16 18.00 -4.37
N ILE A 245 15.78 18.97 -3.54
CA ILE A 245 14.45 19.60 -3.58
C ILE A 245 14.12 20.15 -4.98
N PRO A 246 14.97 20.97 -5.63
CA PRO A 246 14.66 21.51 -6.96
C PRO A 246 14.49 20.43 -8.03
N ARG A 247 15.19 19.30 -7.92
CA ARG A 247 15.06 18.17 -8.87
C ARG A 247 13.72 17.45 -8.69
N ILE A 248 13.29 17.24 -7.45
CA ILE A 248 12.01 16.61 -7.13
C ILE A 248 10.84 17.49 -7.58
N LEU A 249 10.88 18.79 -7.29
CA LEU A 249 9.86 19.75 -7.73
C LEU A 249 9.75 19.79 -9.26
N ARG A 250 10.88 19.88 -9.97
CA ARG A 250 10.88 19.82 -11.44
C ARG A 250 10.25 18.54 -11.99
N ALA A 251 10.51 17.38 -11.36
CA ALA A 251 9.91 16.12 -11.77
C ALA A 251 8.39 16.09 -11.55
N VAL A 252 7.90 16.67 -10.45
CA VAL A 252 6.46 16.83 -10.19
C VAL A 252 5.83 17.76 -11.23
N ASN A 253 6.42 18.93 -11.48
CA ASN A 253 5.92 19.90 -12.48
C ASN A 253 5.89 19.31 -13.89
N LYS A 254 6.89 18.49 -14.27
CA LYS A 254 6.88 17.75 -15.53
C LYS A 254 5.69 16.79 -15.62
N ARG A 255 5.34 16.07 -14.54
CA ARG A 255 4.18 15.18 -14.51
C ARG A 255 2.85 15.93 -14.57
N LEU A 256 2.75 17.07 -13.91
CA LEU A 256 1.55 17.92 -13.94
C LEU A 256 1.27 18.44 -15.37
N ARG A 257 2.31 18.86 -16.10
CA ARG A 257 2.19 19.30 -17.50
C ARG A 257 1.73 18.19 -18.44
N ASN A 258 2.26 16.98 -18.27
CA ASN A 258 1.92 15.84 -19.13
C ASN A 258 0.54 15.22 -18.82
N ALA A 259 -0.15 15.68 -17.78
CA ALA A 259 -1.47 15.19 -17.39
C ALA A 259 -2.61 16.13 -17.81
N ARG A 260 -2.27 17.28 -18.41
CA ARG A 260 -3.17 18.17 -19.14
C ARG A 260 -3.20 17.74 -20.60
#